data_AF-A0A832RWD7-F1
#
_entry.id   AF-A0A832RWD7-F1
#
_cell.length_a   1.000
_cell.length_b   1.000
_cell.length_c   1.000
_cell.angle_alpha   90.00
_cell.angle_beta   90.00
_cell.angle_gamma   90.00
#
_symmetry.space_group_name_H-M   'P 1'
#
loop_
_entity.id
_entity.type
_entity.pdbx_description
1 polymer ?
#
loop_
_entity_poly.entity_id
_entity_poly.type
_entity_poly.pdbx_seq_one_letter_code
_entity_poly.pdbx_strand_id
1 'polypeptide(L)'
;MARELSEYDLSILRKLAGGTDVPVCEHVGSGFRSILPPLWVHYRLSHEQVAEGLRSLSDEELEYLVEQVRRGEESLHCAHPDHVQALLDEVDRRFGRDVAMELFEFYRLMSG
;
A
#
# COMPACT_ATOMS: atom_id res chain seq x y z
N MET A 1 -11.46 -12.27 11.30
CA MET A 1 -12.07 -11.06 11.90
C MET A 1 -11.71 -9.90 10.99
N ALA A 2 -12.66 -9.03 10.63
CA ALA A 2 -12.40 -7.93 9.70
C ALA A 2 -11.71 -6.79 10.46
N ARG A 3 -10.49 -6.42 10.04
CA ARG A 3 -9.78 -5.24 10.54
C ARG A 3 -10.45 -3.98 9.99
N GLU A 4 -10.59 -2.96 10.83
CA GLU A 4 -10.96 -1.60 10.43
C GLU A 4 -9.68 -0.76 10.31
N LEU A 5 -9.62 0.14 9.33
CA LEU A 5 -8.49 1.06 9.18
C LEU A 5 -8.49 2.05 10.36
N SER A 6 -7.39 2.08 11.09
CA SER A 6 -7.15 3.08 12.13
C SER A 6 -6.96 4.48 11.54
N GLU A 7 -6.99 5.52 12.38
CA GLU A 7 -6.65 6.89 11.92
C GLU A 7 -5.24 6.96 11.32
N TYR A 8 -4.31 6.14 11.82
CA TYR A 8 -2.96 6.03 11.29
C TYR A 8 -2.96 5.43 9.88
N ASP A 9 -3.69 4.34 9.67
CA ASP A 9 -3.86 3.70 8.35
C ASP A 9 -4.46 4.67 7.32
N LEU A 10 -5.48 5.42 7.73
CA LEU A 10 -6.11 6.45 6.89
C LEU A 10 -5.14 7.60 6.57
N SER A 11 -4.22 7.93 7.48
CA SER A 11 -3.20 8.96 7.23
C SER A 11 -2.19 8.51 6.17
N ILE A 12 -1.75 7.24 6.23
CA ILE A 12 -0.88 6.63 5.22
C ILE A 12 -1.61 6.56 3.88
N LEU A 13 -2.88 6.13 3.86
CA LEU A 13 -3.69 6.08 2.64
C LEU A 13 -3.79 7.45 1.95
N ARG A 14 -4.00 8.53 2.71
CA ARG A 14 -4.08 9.89 2.18
C ARG A 14 -2.76 10.36 1.57
N LYS A 15 -1.64 10.03 2.20
CA LYS A 15 -0.30 10.31 1.66
C LYS A 15 -0.05 9.56 0.36
N LEU A 16 -0.36 8.26 0.34
CA LEU A 16 -0.25 7.42 -0.85
C LEU A 16 -1.12 7.92 -2.02
N ALA A 17 -2.27 8.54 -1.73
CA ALA A 17 -3.13 9.14 -2.74
C ALA A 17 -2.66 10.53 -3.24
N GLY A 18 -1.52 11.04 -2.75
CA GLY A 18 -0.89 12.26 -3.25
C GLY A 18 -1.75 13.52 -3.07
N GLY A 19 -2.60 13.57 -2.03
CA GLY A 19 -3.49 14.71 -1.78
C GLY A 19 -4.65 14.84 -2.77
N THR A 20 -4.88 13.85 -3.63
CA THR A 20 -6.16 13.71 -4.35
C THR A 20 -7.29 13.76 -3.32
N ASP A 21 -8.42 14.40 -3.65
CA ASP A 21 -9.64 14.31 -2.84
C ASP A 21 -10.07 12.84 -2.83
N VAL A 22 -9.50 12.10 -1.89
CA VAL A 22 -9.87 10.75 -1.55
C VAL A 22 -11.21 10.95 -0.88
N PRO A 23 -12.36 10.61 -1.49
CA PRO A 23 -13.54 10.40 -0.71
C PRO A 23 -13.19 9.23 0.21
N VAL A 24 -12.69 9.55 1.41
CA VAL A 24 -12.90 8.73 2.59
C VAL A 24 -14.40 8.84 2.80
N CYS A 25 -15.17 8.18 1.94
CA CYS A 25 -16.62 8.16 1.99
C CYS A 25 -16.95 7.81 3.45
N GLU A 26 -17.95 8.43 4.07
CA GLU A 26 -18.32 8.12 5.46
C GLU A 26 -18.61 6.61 5.71
N HIS A 27 -18.68 5.81 4.63
CA HIS A 27 -18.78 4.35 4.60
C HIS A 27 -17.44 3.59 4.54
N VAL A 28 -16.29 4.27 4.44
CA VAL A 28 -14.94 3.67 4.36
C VAL A 28 -14.47 3.18 5.72
N GLY A 29 -14.93 3.81 6.81
CA GLY A 29 -14.71 3.29 8.17
C GLY A 29 -15.29 1.89 8.39
N SER A 30 -16.20 1.42 7.53
CA SER A 30 -16.87 0.12 7.64
C SER A 30 -16.62 -0.84 6.46
N GLY A 31 -15.80 -0.47 5.47
CA GLY A 31 -15.67 -1.24 4.22
C GLY A 31 -14.26 -1.74 3.86
N PHE A 32 -13.21 -0.98 4.17
CA PHE A 32 -11.85 -1.34 3.76
C PHE A 32 -11.08 -2.00 4.90
N ARG A 33 -10.47 -3.15 4.57
CA ARG A 33 -9.75 -4.02 5.50
C ARG A 33 -8.23 -3.93 5.36
N SER A 34 -7.78 -3.16 4.38
CA SER A 34 -6.40 -3.01 3.93
C SER A 34 -6.25 -1.62 3.28
N ILE A 35 -5.07 -1.02 3.36
CA ILE A 35 -4.65 0.28 2.83
C ILE A 35 -4.40 0.18 1.32
N LEU A 36 -3.74 -0.88 0.87
CA LEU A 36 -3.23 -0.99 -0.50
C LEU A 36 -4.29 -1.38 -1.56
N PRO A 37 -5.21 -2.34 -1.32
CA PRO A 37 -6.25 -2.67 -2.28
C PRO A 37 -7.18 -1.49 -2.65
N PRO A 38 -7.61 -0.64 -1.71
CA PRO A 38 -8.35 0.58 -2.06
C PRO A 38 -7.54 1.51 -2.95
N LEU A 39 -6.25 1.69 -2.64
CA LEU A 39 -5.34 2.52 -3.42
C LEU A 39 -5.31 2.11 -4.90
N TRP A 40 -5.18 0.81 -5.17
CA TRP A 40 -5.04 0.30 -6.54
C TRP A 40 -6.35 0.23 -7.30
N VAL A 41 -7.44 -0.16 -6.66
CA VAL A 41 -8.71 -0.45 -7.33
C VAL A 41 -9.61 0.78 -7.41
N HIS A 42 -9.68 1.58 -6.34
CA HIS A 42 -10.67 2.66 -6.24
C HIS A 42 -10.13 4.01 -6.70
N TYR A 43 -8.88 4.34 -6.41
CA TYR A 43 -8.36 5.69 -6.71
C TYR A 43 -7.83 5.86 -8.14
N ARG A 44 -7.76 4.77 -8.93
CA ARG A 44 -7.32 4.75 -10.34
C ARG A 44 -6.06 5.61 -10.58
N LEU A 45 -5.15 5.60 -9.62
CA LEU A 45 -3.93 6.39 -9.66
C LEU A 45 -3.04 5.88 -10.79
N SER A 46 -2.34 6.80 -11.43
CA SER A 46 -1.24 6.44 -12.33
C SER A 46 -0.05 5.90 -11.53
N HIS A 47 0.81 5.13 -12.19
CA HIS A 47 2.06 4.64 -11.61
C HIS A 47 2.90 5.78 -10.99
N GLU A 48 2.96 6.94 -11.64
CA GLU A 48 3.72 8.10 -11.16
C GLU A 48 3.12 8.68 -9.87
N GLN A 49 1.79 8.74 -9.76
CA GLN A 49 1.11 9.18 -8.53
C GLN A 49 1.34 8.20 -7.37
N VAL A 50 1.33 6.90 -7.64
CA VAL A 50 1.64 5.87 -6.63
C VAL A 50 3.09 6.00 -6.17
N ALA A 51 4.04 6.15 -7.10
CA ALA A 51 5.44 6.34 -6.76
C ALA A 51 5.68 7.61 -5.94
N GLU A 52 5.00 8.72 -6.26
CA GLU A 52 5.10 9.95 -5.49
C GLU A 52 4.51 9.81 -4.08
N GLY A 53 3.36 9.14 -3.98
CA GLY A 53 2.76 8.80 -2.70
C GLY A 53 3.70 7.97 -1.81
N LEU A 54 4.34 6.95 -2.38
CA LEU A 54 5.34 6.13 -1.68
C LEU A 54 6.56 6.94 -1.23
N ARG A 55 7.05 7.84 -2.09
CA ARG A 55 8.17 8.75 -1.75
C ARG A 55 7.82 9.69 -0.60
N SER A 56 6.55 10.08 -0.47
CA SER A 56 6.09 10.97 0.61
C SER A 56 6.01 10.33 1.99
N LEU A 57 6.05 8.98 2.07
CA LEU A 57 6.04 8.27 3.34
C LEU A 57 7.36 8.45 4.09
N SER A 58 7.29 8.50 5.42
CA SER A 58 8.48 8.32 6.26
C SER A 58 8.95 6.87 6.21
N ASP A 59 10.18 6.62 6.67
CA ASP A 59 10.71 5.27 6.76
C ASP A 59 9.85 4.43 7.73
N GLU A 60 9.41 4.99 8.86
CA GLU A 60 8.51 4.31 9.80
C GLU A 60 7.16 3.92 9.16
N GLU A 61 6.60 4.80 8.31
CA GLU A 61 5.33 4.54 7.62
C GLU A 61 5.48 3.48 6.52
N LEU A 62 6.60 3.50 5.80
CA LEU A 62 6.90 2.49 4.79
C LEU A 62 7.21 1.13 5.44
N GLU A 63 7.98 1.11 6.52
CA GLU A 63 8.23 -0.09 7.32
C GLU A 63 6.92 -0.66 7.90
N TYR A 64 6.04 0.22 8.39
CA TYR A 64 4.71 -0.19 8.84
C TYR A 64 3.94 -0.94 7.75
N LEU A 65 3.92 -0.43 6.51
CA LEU A 65 3.27 -1.10 5.37
C LEU A 65 3.89 -2.47 5.08
N VAL A 66 5.22 -2.57 5.10
CA VAL A 66 5.92 -3.85 4.92
C VAL A 66 5.51 -4.85 5.99
N GLU A 67 5.47 -4.42 7.25
CA GLU A 67 5.03 -5.25 8.37
C GLU A 67 3.57 -5.69 8.24
N GLN A 68 2.68 -4.83 7.74
CA GLN A 68 1.29 -5.24 7.51
C GLN A 68 1.17 -6.30 6.41
N VAL A 69 1.98 -6.22 5.35
CA VAL A 69 2.03 -7.27 4.32
C VAL A 69 2.56 -8.58 4.92
N ARG A 70 3.63 -8.52 5.72
CA ARG A 70 4.19 -9.71 6.43
C ARG A 70 3.18 -10.39 7.35
N ARG A 71 2.33 -9.60 8.02
CA ARG A 71 1.25 -10.10 8.88
C ARG A 71 0.05 -10.64 8.11
N GLY A 72 0.01 -10.44 6.79
CA GLY A 72 -1.13 -10.78 5.94
C GLY A 72 -2.35 -9.88 6.17
N GLU A 73 -2.15 -8.73 6.82
CA GLU A 73 -3.19 -7.73 7.06
C GLU A 73 -3.34 -6.78 5.86
N GLU A 74 -2.25 -6.58 5.11
CA GLU A 74 -2.28 -6.01 3.77
C GLU A 74 -2.13 -7.10 2.71
N SER A 75 -2.94 -7.01 1.68
CA SER A 75 -2.84 -7.89 0.52
C SER A 75 -2.29 -7.12 -0.66
N LEU A 76 -1.34 -7.73 -1.38
CA LEU A 76 -0.89 -7.27 -2.70
C LEU A 76 -1.76 -7.79 -3.86
N HIS A 77 -2.87 -8.44 -3.53
CA HIS A 77 -3.82 -8.97 -4.50
C HIS A 77 -4.52 -7.84 -5.27
N CYS A 78 -4.78 -8.06 -6.56
CA CYS A 78 -5.36 -7.08 -7.49
C CYS A 78 -4.50 -5.83 -7.76
N ALA A 79 -3.27 -5.76 -7.26
CA ALA A 79 -2.34 -4.69 -7.62
C ALA A 79 -1.94 -4.79 -9.10
N HIS A 80 -1.96 -3.66 -9.81
CA HIS A 80 -1.33 -3.59 -11.12
C HIS A 80 0.19 -3.82 -10.95
N PRO A 81 0.84 -4.63 -11.81
CA PRO A 81 2.27 -4.92 -11.69
C PRO A 81 3.14 -3.67 -11.53
N ASP A 82 2.83 -2.61 -12.27
CA ASP A 82 3.55 -1.33 -12.18
C ASP A 82 3.45 -0.68 -10.79
N HIS A 83 2.32 -0.83 -10.09
CA HIS A 83 2.16 -0.30 -8.72
C HIS A 83 2.96 -1.11 -7.72
N VAL A 84 3.02 -2.43 -7.90
CA VAL A 84 3.86 -3.31 -7.09
C VAL A 84 5.33 -2.98 -7.33
N GLN A 85 5.74 -2.79 -8.59
CA GLN A 85 7.11 -2.41 -8.92
C GLN A 85 7.51 -1.10 -8.23
N ALA A 86 6.64 -0.08 -8.22
CA ALA A 86 6.92 1.17 -7.51
C ALA A 86 7.15 0.97 -5.99
N LEU A 87 6.35 0.09 -5.35
CA LEU A 87 6.53 -0.28 -3.95
C LEU A 87 7.86 -1.01 -3.73
N LEU A 88 8.18 -1.97 -4.58
CA LEU A 88 9.42 -2.75 -4.50
C LEU A 88 10.67 -1.89 -4.69
N ASP A 89 10.65 -0.99 -5.67
CA ASP A 89 11.74 -0.06 -5.94
C ASP A 89 12.00 0.85 -4.73
N GLU A 90 10.93 1.34 -4.10
CA GLU A 90 11.05 2.21 -2.95
C GLU A 90 11.51 1.45 -1.69
N VAL A 91 11.04 0.22 -1.49
CA VAL A 91 11.51 -0.65 -0.40
C VAL A 91 12.96 -1.06 -0.60
N ASP A 92 13.38 -1.43 -1.81
CA ASP A 92 14.79 -1.75 -2.11
C ASP A 92 15.68 -0.54 -1.81
N ARG A 93 15.25 0.66 -2.23
CA ARG A 93 15.98 1.91 -2.00
C ARG A 93 16.19 2.24 -0.52
N ARG A 94 15.22 1.94 0.36
CA ARG A 94 15.25 2.36 1.77
C ARG A 94 15.63 1.24 2.75
N PHE A 95 15.17 0.02 2.51
CA PHE A 95 15.36 -1.13 3.40
C PHE A 95 16.21 -2.24 2.79
N GLY A 96 16.59 -2.10 1.53
CA GLY A 96 17.46 -3.02 0.82
C GLY A 96 16.71 -4.15 0.11
N ARG A 97 17.45 -4.75 -0.82
CA ARG A 97 16.94 -5.74 -1.76
C ARG A 97 16.29 -6.97 -1.10
N ASP A 98 16.80 -7.41 0.04
CA ASP A 98 16.28 -8.60 0.71
C ASP A 98 14.82 -8.41 1.13
N VAL A 99 14.47 -7.22 1.65
CA VAL A 99 13.10 -6.88 2.05
C VAL A 99 12.20 -6.75 0.82
N ALA A 100 12.68 -6.11 -0.25
CA ALA A 100 11.92 -6.01 -1.51
C ALA A 100 11.65 -7.40 -2.11
N MET A 101 12.64 -8.28 -2.14
CA MET A 101 12.46 -9.65 -2.65
C MET A 101 11.45 -10.45 -1.82
N GLU A 102 11.44 -10.26 -0.50
CA GLU A 102 10.44 -10.88 0.37
C GLU A 102 9.01 -10.43 0.01
N LEU A 103 8.79 -9.11 -0.17
CA LEU A 103 7.51 -8.56 -0.64
C LEU A 103 7.11 -9.09 -2.01
N PHE A 104 8.07 -9.22 -2.93
CA PHE A 104 7.82 -9.79 -4.24
C PHE A 104 7.36 -11.25 -4.17
N GLU A 105 7.94 -12.04 -3.27
CA GLU A 105 7.50 -13.42 -3.04
C GLU A 105 6.06 -13.48 -2.51
N PHE A 106 5.69 -12.59 -1.58
CA PHE A 106 4.29 -12.46 -1.14
C PHE A 106 3.35 -12.12 -2.31
N TYR A 107 3.73 -11.16 -3.15
CA TYR A 107 2.96 -10.83 -4.35
C TYR A 107 2.80 -12.02 -5.31
N ARG A 108 3.90 -12.76 -5.55
CA ARG A 108 3.92 -13.92 -6.44
C ARG A 108 3.01 -15.04 -5.93
N LEU A 109 3.03 -15.33 -4.63
CA LEU A 109 2.21 -16.36 -4.01
C LEU A 109 0.70 -16.05 -4.06
N MET A 110 0.33 -14.77 -4.11
CA MET A 110 -1.07 -14.32 -4.17
C MET A 110 -1.60 -14.11 -5.59
N SER A 111 -0.72 -14.15 -6.59
CA SER A 111 -1.03 -13.94 -8.02
C SER A 111 -1.09 -15.25 -8.83
N GLY A 112 -0.88 -16.40 -8.16
CA GLY A 112 -0.90 -17.74 -8.75
C GLY A 112 -2.21 -18.48 -8.55
#